data_AF-A0A2E7AKG3-F1
#
_entry.id   AF-A0A2E7AKG3-F1
#
_cell.length_a   1.000
_cell.length_b   1.000
_cell.length_c   1.000
_cell.angle_alpha   90.00
_cell.angle_beta   90.00
_cell.angle_gamma   90.00
#
_symmetry.space_group_name_H-M   'P 1'
#
loop_
_entity.id
_entity.type
_entity.pdbx_description
1 polymer ?
#
loop_
_entity_poly.entity_id
_entity_poly.type
_entity_poly.pdbx_seq_one_letter_code
_entity_poly.pdbx_strand_id
1 'polypeptide(L)'
;MRSLNLTLALSLLSAVSLSAGIKIDLKQEKMNLKVLVDGKLFTEYHGDTRVPCLYPLMSSSGTHLTRQYPFVKGVAGEKSDHPHHTGFWFTHGNVNGHDFWHKDDCKIVTRALGETKVTQNNDQAIIHFAAELAWEAKGNPIILEKREYEITLAGATRHIGVTSTLRPAGDMVTFGDTKEGSFAIRTAPSLRLVGEVAKGKINNSEGLKDNDAWGKRARWVAYHGPDSAGTPQVIAILDHSSNLRHPTWWHARNYGLLTANPFGVRAFRDKAVKGSGDFQLKKGEFLTQRYLLLLHEGSFEGAKVEETWSSFTAGS
;
A
#
# COMPACT_ATOMS: atom_id res chain seq x y z
N MET A 1 -17.14 -37.98 -69.65
CA MET A 1 -16.65 -37.86 -68.26
C MET A 1 -16.73 -36.39 -67.86
N ARG A 2 -17.71 -36.00 -67.04
CA ARG A 2 -17.86 -34.62 -66.53
C ARG A 2 -17.24 -34.57 -65.14
N SER A 3 -16.18 -33.79 -64.97
CA SER A 3 -15.50 -33.53 -63.71
C SER A 3 -16.31 -32.51 -62.89
N LEU A 4 -16.79 -32.93 -61.72
CA LEU A 4 -17.47 -32.07 -60.75
C LEU A 4 -16.40 -31.46 -59.82
N ASN A 5 -16.14 -30.17 -59.95
CA ASN A 5 -15.26 -29.45 -59.02
C ASN A 5 -16.04 -29.15 -57.74
N LEU A 6 -15.67 -29.83 -56.65
CA LEU A 6 -16.22 -29.62 -55.32
C LEU A 6 -15.41 -28.52 -54.62
N THR A 7 -15.93 -27.29 -54.63
CA THR A 7 -15.33 -26.17 -53.90
C THR A 7 -15.65 -26.31 -52.42
N LEU A 8 -14.66 -26.71 -51.61
CA LEU A 8 -14.79 -26.79 -50.15
C LEU A 8 -14.64 -25.37 -49.56
N ALA A 9 -15.75 -24.76 -49.17
CA ALA A 9 -15.74 -23.48 -48.45
C ALA A 9 -15.31 -23.72 -47.00
N LEU A 10 -14.07 -23.35 -46.67
CA LEU A 10 -13.55 -23.39 -45.31
C LEU A 10 -14.09 -22.17 -44.54
N SER A 11 -15.11 -22.39 -43.73
CA SER A 11 -15.65 -21.37 -42.82
C SER A 11 -14.70 -21.18 -41.63
N LEU A 12 -13.94 -20.09 -41.62
CA LEU A 12 -13.23 -19.63 -40.42
C LEU A 12 -14.27 -19.22 -39.37
N LEU A 13 -14.55 -20.08 -38.39
CA LEU A 13 -15.17 -19.65 -37.15
C LEU A 13 -14.16 -18.82 -36.37
N SER A 14 -14.31 -17.50 -36.42
CA SER A 14 -13.67 -16.58 -35.48
C SER A 14 -14.15 -16.94 -34.07
N ALA A 15 -13.30 -17.61 -33.29
CA ALA A 15 -13.54 -17.79 -31.86
C ALA A 15 -13.50 -16.41 -31.20
N VAL A 16 -14.67 -15.79 -31.01
CA VAL A 16 -14.82 -14.65 -30.12
C VAL A 16 -14.54 -15.19 -28.73
N SER A 17 -13.31 -14.99 -28.25
CA SER A 17 -12.98 -15.24 -26.86
C SER A 17 -13.81 -14.25 -26.05
N LEU A 18 -14.93 -14.70 -25.48
CA LEU A 18 -15.62 -13.92 -24.46
C LEU A 18 -14.60 -13.73 -23.34
N SER A 19 -14.10 -12.50 -23.17
CA SER A 19 -13.32 -12.15 -21.99
C SER A 19 -14.20 -12.43 -20.78
N ALA A 20 -13.86 -13.47 -20.02
CA ALA A 20 -14.48 -13.68 -18.73
C ALA A 20 -14.19 -12.43 -17.89
N GLY A 21 -15.24 -11.80 -17.36
CA GLY A 21 -15.07 -10.64 -16.48
C GLY A 21 -14.24 -11.02 -15.25
N ILE A 22 -13.59 -10.03 -14.63
CA ILE A 22 -12.77 -10.21 -13.43
C ILE A 22 -13.59 -10.92 -12.36
N LYS A 23 -13.09 -12.06 -11.84
CA LYS A 23 -13.77 -12.78 -10.77
C LYS A 23 -13.15 -12.45 -9.41
N ILE A 24 -13.97 -11.91 -8.51
CA ILE A 24 -13.58 -11.65 -7.12
C ILE A 24 -14.17 -12.70 -6.19
N ASP A 25 -13.29 -13.40 -5.46
CA ASP A 25 -13.67 -14.30 -4.38
C ASP A 25 -13.12 -13.74 -3.06
N LEU A 26 -14.00 -13.47 -2.10
CA LEU A 26 -13.63 -12.98 -0.77
C LEU A 26 -13.78 -14.11 0.25
N LYS A 27 -12.79 -14.27 1.13
CA LYS A 27 -12.85 -15.24 2.23
C LYS A 27 -12.50 -14.55 3.53
N GLN A 28 -13.48 -14.39 4.41
CA GLN A 28 -13.29 -13.81 5.73
C GLN A 28 -13.19 -14.93 6.78
N GLU A 29 -12.16 -14.84 7.62
CA GLU A 29 -12.00 -15.68 8.81
C GLU A 29 -11.63 -14.79 9.99
N LYS A 30 -12.52 -14.71 11.00
CA LYS A 30 -12.39 -13.76 12.12
C LYS A 30 -12.20 -12.32 11.60
N MET A 31 -11.08 -11.69 11.94
CA MET A 31 -10.72 -10.32 11.53
C MET A 31 -9.81 -10.30 10.30
N ASN A 32 -9.65 -11.42 9.60
CA ASN A 32 -8.86 -11.50 8.39
C ASN A 32 -9.75 -11.59 7.16
N LEU A 33 -9.40 -10.89 6.08
CA LEU A 33 -10.14 -10.86 4.83
C LEU A 33 -9.21 -11.12 3.67
N LYS A 34 -9.30 -12.32 3.08
CA LYS A 34 -8.58 -12.72 1.87
C LYS A 34 -9.31 -12.23 0.64
N VAL A 35 -8.55 -11.62 -0.27
CA VAL A 35 -9.00 -11.18 -1.59
C VAL A 35 -8.33 -12.05 -2.65
N LEU A 36 -9.15 -12.82 -3.37
CA LEU A 36 -8.71 -13.58 -4.52
C LEU A 36 -9.24 -12.95 -5.81
N VAL A 37 -8.38 -12.90 -6.84
CA VAL A 37 -8.69 -12.43 -8.18
C VAL A 37 -8.46 -13.61 -9.13
N ASP A 38 -9.50 -14.01 -9.86
CA ASP A 38 -9.49 -15.16 -10.76
C ASP A 38 -8.98 -16.44 -10.08
N GLY A 39 -9.40 -16.65 -8.83
CA GLY A 39 -9.02 -17.78 -7.99
C GLY A 39 -7.59 -17.73 -7.43
N LYS A 40 -6.80 -16.70 -7.75
CA LYS A 40 -5.43 -16.50 -7.23
C LYS A 40 -5.43 -15.47 -6.10
N LEU A 41 -4.59 -15.69 -5.09
CA LEU A 41 -4.44 -14.73 -3.99
C LEU A 41 -3.87 -13.40 -4.52
N PHE A 42 -4.56 -12.29 -4.26
CA PHE A 42 -4.01 -10.94 -4.46
C PHE A 42 -3.44 -10.40 -3.15
N THR A 43 -4.26 -10.38 -2.10
CA THR A 43 -3.85 -9.92 -0.78
C THR A 43 -4.76 -10.45 0.32
N GLU A 44 -4.33 -10.34 1.57
CA GLU A 44 -5.15 -10.58 2.75
C GLU A 44 -4.98 -9.41 3.72
N TYR A 45 -6.10 -8.86 4.18
CA TYR A 45 -6.10 -8.03 5.37
C TYR A 45 -5.91 -8.91 6.59
N HIS A 46 -4.84 -8.68 7.33
CA HIS A 46 -4.51 -9.37 8.56
C HIS A 46 -4.84 -8.47 9.76
N GLY A 47 -6.03 -8.63 10.34
CA GLY A 47 -6.44 -7.94 11.56
C GLY A 47 -5.95 -8.61 12.85
N ASP A 48 -5.32 -9.77 12.73
CA ASP A 48 -4.77 -10.60 13.82
C ASP A 48 -3.30 -10.32 14.15
N THR A 49 -2.65 -9.42 13.42
CA THR A 49 -1.26 -9.01 13.64
C THR A 49 -1.17 -7.86 14.66
N ARG A 50 0.04 -7.60 15.19
CA ARG A 50 0.28 -6.49 16.13
C ARG A 50 -0.15 -5.14 15.55
N VAL A 51 0.08 -4.95 14.26
CA VAL A 51 -0.33 -3.77 13.48
C VAL A 51 -0.99 -4.30 12.20
N PRO A 52 -2.28 -4.03 11.98
CA PRO A 52 -3.00 -4.59 10.84
C PRO A 52 -2.37 -4.18 9.53
N CYS A 53 -2.28 -5.13 8.61
CA CYS A 53 -1.59 -4.97 7.34
C CYS A 53 -2.30 -5.70 6.21
N LEU A 54 -1.96 -5.32 4.97
CA LEU A 54 -2.22 -6.14 3.79
C LEU A 54 -0.96 -6.94 3.46
N TYR A 55 -1.08 -8.26 3.44
CA TYR A 55 0.00 -9.18 3.11
C TYR A 55 -0.55 -10.51 2.56
N PRO A 56 0.12 -11.17 1.60
CA PRO A 56 1.10 -10.56 0.69
C PRO A 56 0.42 -9.50 -0.20
N LEU A 57 1.22 -8.73 -0.93
CA LEU A 57 0.73 -8.06 -2.13
C LEU A 57 1.31 -8.80 -3.33
N MET A 58 0.44 -9.33 -4.18
CA MET A 58 0.81 -10.12 -5.33
C MET A 58 0.65 -9.30 -6.62
N SER A 59 1.54 -9.50 -7.58
CA SER A 59 1.34 -9.00 -8.95
C SER A 59 0.24 -9.79 -9.66
N SER A 60 -0.24 -9.28 -10.80
CA SER A 60 -1.18 -10.01 -11.68
C SER A 60 -0.62 -11.35 -12.18
N SER A 61 0.70 -11.43 -12.35
CA SER A 61 1.42 -12.64 -12.73
C SER A 61 1.69 -13.61 -11.57
N GLY A 62 1.37 -13.23 -10.33
CA GLY A 62 1.48 -14.09 -9.14
C GLY A 62 2.85 -14.07 -8.45
N THR A 63 3.65 -13.03 -8.68
CA THR A 63 4.91 -12.78 -7.96
C THR A 63 4.67 -11.92 -6.73
N HIS A 64 5.52 -12.06 -5.70
CA HIS A 64 5.45 -11.22 -4.51
C HIS A 64 5.97 -9.80 -4.81
N LEU A 65 5.15 -8.78 -4.53
CA LEU A 65 5.54 -7.37 -4.58
C LEU A 65 6.07 -6.88 -3.23
N THR A 66 5.60 -7.49 -2.15
CA THR A 66 6.11 -7.26 -0.79
C THR A 66 7.07 -8.36 -0.36
N ARG A 67 8.01 -7.98 0.50
CA ARG A 67 8.87 -8.92 1.22
C ARG A 67 8.02 -9.92 2.02
N GLN A 68 8.45 -11.16 2.12
CA GLN A 68 7.72 -12.24 2.79
C GLN A 68 7.97 -12.36 4.30
N TYR A 69 9.20 -12.11 4.76
CA TYR A 69 9.49 -12.00 6.19
C TYR A 69 8.77 -10.78 6.79
N PRO A 70 8.12 -10.91 7.97
CA PRO A 70 8.30 -11.99 8.97
C PRO A 70 7.39 -13.22 8.81
N PHE A 71 6.41 -13.20 7.90
CA PHE A 71 5.43 -14.28 7.76
C PHE A 71 6.04 -15.57 7.22
N VAL A 72 7.03 -15.46 6.34
CA VAL A 72 7.82 -16.60 5.83
C VAL A 72 9.29 -16.39 6.16
N LYS A 73 9.94 -17.42 6.72
CA LYS A 73 11.36 -17.41 7.07
C LYS A 73 12.19 -18.10 5.99
N GLY A 74 13.45 -17.73 5.86
CA GLY A 74 14.41 -18.39 4.97
C GLY A 74 14.20 -18.12 3.47
N VAL A 75 13.48 -17.04 3.12
CA VAL A 75 13.30 -16.63 1.72
C VAL A 75 14.61 -16.08 1.16
N ALA A 76 15.05 -16.59 0.02
CA ALA A 76 16.29 -16.17 -0.63
C ALA A 76 16.28 -14.65 -0.92
N GLY A 77 17.39 -13.97 -0.63
CA GLY A 77 17.51 -12.51 -0.75
C GLY A 77 16.79 -11.70 0.34
N GLU A 78 16.13 -12.35 1.31
CA GLU A 78 15.55 -11.71 2.48
C GLU A 78 16.38 -11.96 3.73
N LYS A 79 16.63 -10.89 4.49
CA LYS A 79 17.23 -10.99 5.82
C LYS A 79 16.16 -11.44 6.83
N SER A 80 16.54 -11.72 8.07
CA SER A 80 15.60 -11.88 9.20
C SER A 80 15.68 -10.67 10.14
N ASP A 81 15.58 -9.48 9.55
CA ASP A 81 15.66 -8.17 10.19
C ASP A 81 14.33 -7.42 10.13
N HIS A 82 14.16 -6.42 11.00
CA HIS A 82 12.96 -5.56 11.04
C HIS A 82 11.64 -6.35 11.00
N PRO A 83 11.38 -7.24 12.00
CA PRO A 83 10.16 -8.05 12.04
C PRO A 83 8.86 -7.26 12.09
N HIS A 84 8.93 -5.95 12.39
CA HIS A 84 7.79 -5.05 12.36
C HIS A 84 7.41 -4.53 10.95
N HIS A 85 8.20 -4.84 9.91
CA HIS A 85 7.88 -4.45 8.53
C HIS A 85 6.98 -5.50 7.84
N THR A 86 5.67 -5.46 8.11
CA THR A 86 4.69 -6.49 7.74
C THR A 86 3.94 -6.17 6.44
N GLY A 87 4.61 -6.22 5.28
CA GLY A 87 3.93 -6.03 3.99
C GLY A 87 3.55 -4.57 3.74
N PHE A 88 2.25 -4.22 3.82
CA PHE A 88 1.72 -2.85 3.70
C PHE A 88 0.85 -2.48 4.90
N TRP A 89 1.21 -1.43 5.64
CA TRP A 89 0.60 -1.10 6.94
C TRP A 89 0.57 0.41 7.23
N PHE A 90 -0.20 0.81 8.24
CA PHE A 90 -0.25 2.19 8.75
C PHE A 90 -0.09 2.20 10.26
N THR A 91 0.96 2.90 10.75
CA THR A 91 1.27 3.07 12.17
C THR A 91 2.14 4.33 12.38
N HIS A 92 2.65 4.59 13.59
CA HIS A 92 3.59 5.70 13.84
C HIS A 92 4.53 5.40 15.00
N GLY A 93 5.79 5.85 14.92
CA GLY A 93 6.82 5.50 15.90
C GLY A 93 6.75 6.25 17.22
N ASN A 94 5.92 7.30 17.35
CA ASN A 94 5.75 8.00 18.63
C ASN A 94 4.33 8.58 18.76
N VAL A 95 3.50 7.98 19.59
CA VAL A 95 2.18 8.47 19.97
C VAL A 95 2.10 8.59 21.48
N ASN A 96 1.98 9.81 22.00
CA ASN A 96 2.04 10.09 23.45
C ASN A 96 3.30 9.52 24.14
N GLY A 97 4.44 9.45 23.44
CA GLY A 97 5.68 8.85 23.94
C GLY A 97 5.77 7.32 23.78
N HIS A 98 4.75 6.68 23.21
CA HIS A 98 4.71 5.24 22.95
C HIS A 98 5.06 4.90 21.51
N ASP A 99 5.85 3.83 21.31
CA ASP A 99 6.38 3.44 20.00
C ASP A 99 5.56 2.29 19.37
N PHE A 100 4.64 2.63 18.46
CA PHE A 100 3.84 1.64 17.72
C PHE A 100 4.60 1.03 16.55
N TRP A 101 5.79 1.54 16.21
CA TRP A 101 6.60 1.01 15.12
C TRP A 101 7.38 -0.22 15.57
N HIS A 102 8.09 -0.16 16.70
CA HIS A 102 9.01 -1.22 17.13
C HIS A 102 8.53 -2.05 18.31
N LYS A 103 7.75 -1.49 19.25
CA LYS A 103 7.55 -2.11 20.57
C LYS A 103 6.32 -2.99 20.60
N ASP A 104 6.46 -4.16 21.25
CA ASP A 104 5.39 -5.14 21.38
C ASP A 104 4.31 -4.75 22.41
N ASP A 105 4.62 -3.82 23.32
CA ASP A 105 3.64 -3.26 24.28
C ASP A 105 2.71 -2.20 23.65
N CYS A 106 2.89 -1.93 22.35
CA CYS A 106 2.07 -1.04 21.54
C CYS A 106 1.53 -1.80 20.32
N LYS A 107 0.21 -1.81 20.17
CA LYS A 107 -0.49 -2.56 19.10
C LYS A 107 -1.67 -1.76 18.55
N ILE A 108 -2.05 -2.05 17.31
CA ILE A 108 -3.30 -1.55 16.72
C ILE A 108 -4.24 -2.75 16.63
N VAL A 109 -5.35 -2.71 17.35
CA VAL A 109 -6.30 -3.82 17.44
C VAL A 109 -7.44 -3.60 16.47
N THR A 110 -7.69 -4.57 15.58
CA THR A 110 -8.92 -4.63 14.79
C THR A 110 -10.08 -5.07 15.66
N ARG A 111 -10.98 -4.14 15.96
CA ARG A 111 -12.16 -4.39 16.81
C ARG A 111 -13.33 -4.93 16.02
N ALA A 112 -13.51 -4.44 14.80
CA ALA A 112 -14.53 -4.90 13.89
C ALA A 112 -14.11 -4.70 12.44
N LEU A 113 -14.64 -5.56 11.56
CA LEU A 113 -14.67 -5.34 10.12
C LEU A 113 -16.11 -5.05 9.71
N GLY A 114 -16.29 -3.97 8.96
CA GLY A 114 -17.56 -3.64 8.31
C GLY A 114 -17.87 -4.61 7.17
N GLU A 115 -19.11 -4.53 6.67
CA GLU A 115 -19.53 -5.28 5.49
C GLU A 115 -18.61 -4.98 4.29
N THR A 116 -18.20 -6.03 3.59
CA THR A 116 -17.42 -5.88 2.36
C THR A 116 -18.36 -5.78 1.17
N LYS A 117 -18.18 -4.74 0.35
CA LYS A 117 -18.94 -4.51 -0.88
C LYS A 117 -18.06 -4.74 -2.10
N VAL A 118 -18.60 -5.42 -3.10
CA VAL A 118 -17.93 -5.64 -4.39
C VAL A 118 -18.80 -5.08 -5.50
N THR A 119 -18.22 -4.22 -6.33
CA THR A 119 -18.83 -3.71 -7.56
C THR A 119 -17.91 -4.09 -8.72
N GLN A 120 -18.43 -4.74 -9.77
CA GLN A 120 -17.60 -5.17 -10.89
C GLN A 120 -18.34 -5.08 -12.23
N ASN A 121 -17.56 -4.84 -13.29
CA ASN A 121 -17.95 -4.96 -14.68
C ASN A 121 -16.88 -5.77 -15.43
N ASN A 122 -16.92 -5.80 -16.77
CA ASN A 122 -15.99 -6.60 -17.56
C ASN A 122 -14.52 -6.14 -17.44
N ASP A 123 -14.28 -4.85 -17.18
CA ASP A 123 -12.96 -4.22 -17.25
C ASP A 123 -12.38 -3.87 -15.88
N GLN A 124 -13.24 -3.78 -14.85
CA GLN A 124 -12.89 -3.30 -13.52
C GLN A 124 -13.67 -4.02 -12.42
N ALA A 125 -13.01 -4.27 -11.30
CA ALA A 125 -13.63 -4.65 -10.05
C ALA A 125 -13.16 -3.73 -8.91
N ILE A 126 -14.09 -3.36 -8.01
CA ILE A 126 -13.85 -2.50 -6.86
C ILE A 126 -14.34 -3.21 -5.61
N ILE A 127 -13.49 -3.29 -4.59
CA ILE A 127 -13.78 -3.92 -3.29
C ILE A 127 -13.66 -2.83 -2.23
N HIS A 128 -14.70 -2.65 -1.43
CA HIS A 128 -14.69 -1.71 -0.30
C HIS A 128 -14.96 -2.43 1.00
N PHE A 129 -14.16 -2.12 2.03
CA PHE A 129 -14.45 -2.53 3.40
C PHE A 129 -13.87 -1.53 4.39
N ALA A 130 -14.35 -1.56 5.64
CA ALA A 130 -13.86 -0.69 6.71
C ALA A 130 -13.43 -1.52 7.91
N ALA A 131 -12.43 -1.03 8.63
CA ALA A 131 -11.98 -1.58 9.91
C ALA A 131 -12.12 -0.52 11.01
N GLU A 132 -12.74 -0.91 12.12
CA GLU A 132 -12.73 -0.14 13.36
C GLU A 132 -11.53 -0.58 14.19
N LEU A 133 -10.63 0.35 14.46
CA LEU A 133 -9.31 0.11 15.04
C LEU A 133 -9.13 0.88 16.35
N ALA A 134 -8.33 0.31 17.26
CA ALA A 134 -7.84 1.04 18.42
C ALA A 134 -6.32 0.89 18.56
N TRP A 135 -5.64 2.01 18.71
CA TRP A 135 -4.21 2.02 19.00
C TRP A 135 -4.07 1.93 20.51
N GLU A 136 -3.56 0.81 20.98
CA GLU A 136 -3.45 0.49 22.40
C GLU A 136 -1.99 0.55 22.85
N ALA A 137 -1.72 1.36 23.86
CA ALA A 137 -0.45 1.40 24.57
C ALA A 137 -0.63 0.74 25.95
N LYS A 138 0.15 -0.31 26.23
CA LYS A 138 0.03 -1.12 27.47
C LYS A 138 -1.41 -1.59 27.73
N GLY A 139 -2.12 -1.97 26.67
CA GLY A 139 -3.51 -2.45 26.72
C GLY A 139 -4.59 -1.37 26.81
N ASN A 140 -4.23 -0.08 26.86
CA ASN A 140 -5.19 1.02 26.95
C ASN A 140 -5.30 1.74 25.60
N PRO A 141 -6.51 1.93 25.06
CA PRO A 141 -6.72 2.69 23.83
C PRO A 141 -6.32 4.17 24.01
N ILE A 142 -5.50 4.68 23.10
CA ILE A 142 -5.12 6.11 23.05
C ILE A 142 -5.62 6.80 21.78
N ILE A 143 -5.77 6.06 20.68
CA ILE A 143 -6.42 6.52 19.45
C ILE A 143 -7.53 5.52 19.09
N LEU A 144 -8.65 6.06 18.63
CA LEU A 144 -9.67 5.30 17.90
C LEU A 144 -9.59 5.69 16.43
N GLU A 145 -9.59 4.71 15.55
CA GLU A 145 -9.42 4.91 14.11
C GLU A 145 -10.51 4.15 13.34
N LYS A 146 -11.15 4.82 12.38
CA LYS A 146 -11.89 4.15 11.31
C LYS A 146 -11.00 4.16 10.06
N ARG A 147 -10.68 2.99 9.53
CA ARG A 147 -9.86 2.84 8.32
C ARG A 147 -10.66 2.19 7.20
N GLU A 148 -10.80 2.89 6.10
CA GLU A 148 -11.54 2.46 4.93
C GLU A 148 -10.57 2.09 3.82
N TYR A 149 -10.80 0.92 3.22
CA TYR A 149 -10.03 0.39 2.11
C TYR A 149 -10.91 0.36 0.87
N GLU A 150 -10.36 0.83 -0.24
CA GLU A 150 -10.93 0.69 -1.58
C GLU A 150 -9.87 0.04 -2.47
N ILE A 151 -10.12 -1.19 -2.90
CA ILE A 151 -9.24 -1.92 -3.81
C ILE A 151 -9.88 -1.89 -5.20
N THR A 152 -9.23 -1.19 -6.13
CA THR A 152 -9.65 -1.13 -7.53
C THR A 152 -8.70 -1.97 -8.39
N LEU A 153 -9.24 -2.89 -9.17
CA LEU A 153 -8.51 -3.79 -10.05
C LEU A 153 -8.94 -3.49 -11.49
N ALA A 154 -8.01 -3.06 -12.36
CA ALA A 154 -8.29 -2.79 -13.78
C ALA A 154 -7.06 -3.10 -14.65
N GLY A 155 -7.21 -3.93 -15.66
CA GLY A 155 -6.10 -4.32 -16.56
C GLY A 155 -4.87 -4.85 -15.81
N ALA A 156 -3.72 -4.17 -15.96
CA ALA A 156 -2.46 -4.47 -15.27
C ALA A 156 -2.22 -3.65 -13.98
N THR A 157 -3.18 -2.80 -13.60
CA THR A 157 -3.04 -1.87 -12.47
C THR A 157 -3.98 -2.25 -11.35
N ARG A 158 -3.48 -2.25 -10.12
CA ARG A 158 -4.24 -2.35 -8.87
C ARG A 158 -4.02 -1.08 -8.06
N HIS A 159 -5.10 -0.51 -7.55
CA HIS A 159 -5.05 0.60 -6.61
C HIS A 159 -5.59 0.14 -5.25
N ILE A 160 -4.94 0.54 -4.18
CA ILE A 160 -5.45 0.38 -2.82
C ILE A 160 -5.53 1.77 -2.19
N GLY A 161 -6.72 2.36 -2.24
CA GLY A 161 -7.07 3.57 -1.55
C GLY A 161 -7.27 3.29 -0.07
N VAL A 162 -6.65 4.10 0.79
CA VAL A 162 -6.81 3.99 2.24
C VAL A 162 -7.16 5.36 2.79
N THR A 163 -8.34 5.46 3.41
CA THR A 163 -8.75 6.64 4.18
C THR A 163 -8.78 6.26 5.66
N SER A 164 -7.94 6.89 6.46
CA SER A 164 -7.87 6.70 7.91
C SER A 164 -8.34 7.95 8.62
N THR A 165 -9.36 7.82 9.48
CA THR A 165 -9.82 8.90 10.35
C THR A 165 -9.51 8.55 11.79
N LEU A 166 -8.56 9.28 12.38
CA LEU A 166 -8.05 9.09 13.72
C LEU A 166 -8.66 10.13 14.67
N ARG A 167 -9.00 9.71 15.89
CA ARG A 167 -9.46 10.60 16.97
C ARG A 167 -8.90 10.16 18.33
N PRO A 168 -8.67 11.08 19.28
CA PRO A 168 -8.24 10.73 20.62
C PRO A 168 -9.25 9.82 21.34
N ALA A 169 -8.76 8.81 22.06
CA ALA A 169 -9.58 8.03 22.99
C ALA A 169 -9.77 8.75 24.33
N GLY A 170 -8.84 9.64 24.69
CA GLY A 170 -8.89 10.51 25.86
C GLY A 170 -8.97 11.99 25.47
N ASP A 171 -8.34 12.86 26.26
CA ASP A 171 -8.43 14.32 26.06
C ASP A 171 -7.52 14.85 24.94
N MET A 172 -6.39 14.20 24.70
CA MET A 172 -5.43 14.60 23.66
C MET A 172 -4.54 13.43 23.22
N VAL A 173 -4.13 13.46 21.97
CA VAL A 173 -3.07 12.63 21.40
C VAL A 173 -2.00 13.53 20.78
N THR A 174 -0.73 13.23 21.03
CA THR A 174 0.43 13.86 20.42
C THR A 174 1.14 12.84 19.54
N PHE A 175 1.21 13.10 18.24
CA PHE A 175 2.09 12.39 17.33
C PHE A 175 3.45 13.07 17.37
N GLY A 176 4.46 12.38 17.89
CA GLY A 176 5.80 12.92 18.06
C GLY A 176 6.61 12.94 16.76
N ASP A 177 7.55 13.88 16.65
CA ASP A 177 8.48 13.96 15.52
C ASP A 177 9.44 12.76 15.49
N THR A 178 9.30 11.90 14.50
CA THR A 178 10.18 10.75 14.25
C THR A 178 10.13 10.35 12.77
N LYS A 179 11.24 9.80 12.26
CA LYS A 179 11.30 9.24 10.90
C LYS A 179 10.48 7.95 10.78
N GLU A 180 10.25 7.26 11.90
CA GLU A 180 9.58 5.95 11.95
C GLU A 180 8.07 6.14 11.84
N GLY A 181 7.51 5.84 10.66
CA GLY A 181 6.11 6.12 10.33
C GLY A 181 5.95 6.56 8.87
N SER A 182 4.75 6.73 8.34
CA SER A 182 3.48 6.29 8.93
C SER A 182 2.72 5.33 8.04
N PHE A 183 2.54 5.67 6.76
CA PHE A 183 1.89 4.82 5.76
C PHE A 183 2.95 4.12 4.91
N ALA A 184 3.08 2.81 5.07
CA ALA A 184 4.32 2.10 4.80
C ALA A 184 4.14 0.82 3.98
N ILE A 185 5.11 0.54 3.12
CA ILE A 185 5.27 -0.75 2.43
C ILE A 185 6.71 -1.25 2.50
N ARG A 186 6.86 -2.57 2.59
CA ARG A 186 8.12 -3.29 2.51
C ARG A 186 8.21 -4.10 1.22
N THR A 187 8.99 -3.64 0.24
CA THR A 187 9.08 -4.28 -1.08
C THR A 187 9.89 -5.57 -1.09
N ALA A 188 9.54 -6.45 -2.03
CA ALA A 188 10.27 -7.68 -2.32
C ALA A 188 11.74 -7.39 -2.69
N PRO A 189 12.68 -8.32 -2.44
CA PRO A 189 14.11 -8.13 -2.69
C PRO A 189 14.50 -7.55 -4.05
N SER A 190 13.88 -8.03 -5.14
CA SER A 190 14.23 -7.59 -6.49
C SER A 190 13.86 -6.13 -6.77
N LEU A 191 12.86 -5.60 -6.07
CA LEU A 191 12.36 -4.23 -6.21
C LEU A 191 13.07 -3.23 -5.28
N ARG A 192 14.12 -3.67 -4.57
CA ARG A 192 14.98 -2.79 -3.76
C ARG A 192 16.00 -2.10 -4.65
N LEU A 193 16.55 -0.98 -4.15
CA LEU A 193 17.71 -0.34 -4.79
C LEU A 193 19.01 -1.10 -4.48
N VAL A 194 19.14 -1.64 -3.26
CA VAL A 194 20.33 -2.38 -2.83
C VAL A 194 20.00 -3.75 -2.25
N GLY A 195 20.88 -4.72 -2.48
CA GLY A 195 20.74 -6.11 -2.07
C GLY A 195 21.29 -7.06 -3.13
N GLU A 196 21.46 -8.33 -2.76
CA GLU A 196 22.06 -9.35 -3.63
C GLU A 196 21.31 -9.54 -4.96
N VAL A 197 19.97 -9.48 -4.90
CA VAL A 197 19.09 -9.67 -6.06
C VAL A 197 18.38 -8.39 -6.49
N ALA A 198 18.79 -7.24 -5.95
CA ALA A 198 18.14 -5.95 -6.12
C ALA A 198 18.36 -5.37 -7.53
N LYS A 199 17.27 -4.95 -8.17
CA LYS A 199 17.24 -4.37 -9.53
C LYS A 199 16.31 -3.15 -9.62
N GLY A 200 15.77 -2.71 -8.48
CA GLY A 200 14.82 -1.62 -8.39
C GLY A 200 15.48 -0.25 -8.43
N LYS A 201 14.66 0.75 -8.70
CA LYS A 201 14.98 2.18 -8.72
C LYS A 201 13.92 2.95 -7.95
N ILE A 202 14.27 4.15 -7.50
CA ILE A 202 13.33 5.03 -6.78
C ILE A 202 13.20 6.33 -7.58
N ASN A 203 11.97 6.80 -7.77
CA ASN A 203 11.66 8.10 -8.35
C ASN A 203 10.62 8.82 -7.48
N ASN A 204 10.64 10.16 -7.44
CA ASN A 204 9.59 10.94 -6.81
C ASN A 204 9.05 12.04 -7.74
N SER A 205 7.97 12.70 -7.31
CA SER A 205 7.29 13.76 -8.07
C SER A 205 8.12 15.02 -8.32
N GLU A 206 9.24 15.18 -7.61
CA GLU A 206 10.14 16.33 -7.73
C GLU A 206 11.36 16.00 -8.61
N GLY A 207 11.36 14.84 -9.27
CA GLY A 207 12.44 14.40 -10.16
C GLY A 207 13.67 13.81 -9.45
N LEU A 208 13.62 13.66 -8.12
CA LEU A 208 14.70 13.06 -7.34
C LEU A 208 14.68 11.54 -7.48
N LYS A 209 15.86 10.94 -7.41
CA LYS A 209 16.08 9.53 -7.69
C LYS A 209 16.80 8.83 -6.53
N ASP A 210 16.51 7.55 -6.37
CA ASP A 210 17.27 6.65 -5.50
C ASP A 210 17.43 7.20 -4.08
N ASN A 211 18.66 7.29 -3.57
CA ASN A 211 18.91 7.78 -2.20
C ASN A 211 18.52 9.24 -2.00
N ASP A 212 18.43 10.04 -3.07
CA ASP A 212 18.10 11.46 -2.98
C ASP A 212 16.62 11.69 -2.67
N ALA A 213 15.76 10.67 -2.80
CA ALA A 213 14.36 10.74 -2.41
C ALA A 213 14.15 10.71 -0.88
N TRP A 214 15.14 10.25 -0.10
CA TRP A 214 14.99 10.11 1.35
C TRP A 214 14.87 11.47 2.06
N GLY A 215 13.84 11.59 2.90
CA GLY A 215 13.56 12.78 3.70
C GLY A 215 13.14 14.00 2.88
N LYS A 216 12.79 13.82 1.61
CA LYS A 216 12.32 14.90 0.74
C LYS A 216 10.81 14.97 0.75
N ARG A 217 10.29 16.17 0.49
CA ARG A 217 8.87 16.39 0.24
C ARG A 217 8.55 16.05 -1.20
N ALA A 218 7.48 15.30 -1.43
CA ALA A 218 7.00 14.93 -2.76
C ALA A 218 5.52 14.51 -2.70
N ARG A 219 4.79 14.68 -3.80
CA ARG A 219 3.38 14.25 -3.94
C ARG A 219 3.24 12.73 -3.98
N TRP A 220 4.26 12.06 -4.51
CA TRP A 220 4.35 10.60 -4.55
C TRP A 220 5.81 10.16 -4.63
N VAL A 221 6.05 8.92 -4.23
CA VAL A 221 7.31 8.20 -4.45
C VAL A 221 7.00 6.82 -5.00
N ALA A 222 7.76 6.41 -6.02
CA ALA A 222 7.61 5.15 -6.72
C ALA A 222 8.90 4.33 -6.64
N TYR A 223 8.75 3.03 -6.37
CA TYR A 223 9.77 2.00 -6.48
C TYR A 223 9.41 1.18 -7.70
N HIS A 224 10.34 1.00 -8.63
CA HIS A 224 10.08 0.24 -9.86
C HIS A 224 11.27 -0.56 -10.31
N GLY A 225 11.02 -1.64 -11.04
CA GLY A 225 12.03 -2.56 -11.53
C GLY A 225 11.42 -3.93 -11.81
N PRO A 226 12.21 -4.90 -12.27
CA PRO A 226 11.72 -6.25 -12.48
C PRO A 226 11.43 -6.95 -11.15
N ASP A 227 10.32 -7.68 -11.08
CA ASP A 227 10.07 -8.65 -10.03
C ASP A 227 11.02 -9.87 -10.13
N SER A 228 10.81 -10.87 -9.27
CA SER A 228 11.63 -12.09 -9.27
C SER A 228 11.53 -12.92 -10.55
N ALA A 229 10.47 -12.75 -11.34
CA ALA A 229 10.29 -13.41 -12.63
C ALA A 229 10.84 -12.58 -13.80
N GLY A 230 11.29 -11.34 -13.55
CA GLY A 230 11.78 -10.43 -14.58
C GLY A 230 10.73 -9.49 -15.13
N THR A 231 9.48 -9.56 -14.67
CA THR A 231 8.39 -8.72 -15.15
C THR A 231 8.51 -7.32 -14.55
N PRO A 232 8.48 -6.23 -15.34
CA PRO A 232 8.47 -4.87 -14.81
C PRO A 232 7.29 -4.62 -13.86
N GLN A 233 7.57 -4.07 -12.69
CA GLN A 233 6.58 -3.68 -11.69
C GLN A 233 6.84 -2.25 -11.21
N VAL A 234 5.77 -1.55 -10.84
CA VAL A 234 5.80 -0.24 -10.19
C VAL A 234 4.96 -0.30 -8.93
N ILE A 235 5.54 0.15 -7.82
CA ILE A 235 4.90 0.32 -6.53
C ILE A 235 5.03 1.80 -6.16
N ALA A 236 3.93 2.54 -6.13
CA ALA A 236 3.95 3.95 -5.74
C ALA A 236 2.97 4.23 -4.60
N ILE A 237 3.38 5.06 -3.65
CA ILE A 237 2.47 5.65 -2.66
C ILE A 237 2.24 7.10 -3.08
N LEU A 238 0.97 7.49 -3.10
CA LEU A 238 0.50 8.82 -3.48
C LEU A 238 -0.11 9.50 -2.24
N ASP A 239 0.36 10.71 -1.95
CA ASP A 239 -0.07 11.54 -0.83
C ASP A 239 -1.17 12.50 -1.29
N HIS A 240 -2.36 12.41 -0.69
CA HIS A 240 -3.50 13.24 -1.07
C HIS A 240 -3.30 14.72 -0.65
N SER A 241 -3.80 15.68 -1.44
CA SER A 241 -3.56 17.12 -1.17
C SER A 241 -4.13 17.64 0.14
N SER A 242 -5.20 17.00 0.64
CA SER A 242 -5.83 17.32 1.93
C SER A 242 -5.17 16.67 3.14
N ASN A 243 -4.08 15.91 2.97
CA ASN A 243 -3.35 15.32 4.08
C ASN A 243 -2.62 16.38 4.92
N LEU A 244 -2.25 15.96 6.13
CA LEU A 244 -1.50 16.82 7.03
C LEU A 244 -0.14 17.09 6.39
N ARG A 245 0.22 18.38 6.27
CA ARG A 245 1.52 18.83 5.76
C ARG A 245 1.84 18.32 4.34
N HIS A 246 0.82 18.13 3.50
CA HIS A 246 1.02 17.83 2.09
C HIS A 246 1.88 18.89 1.36
N PRO A 247 2.75 18.51 0.41
CA PRO A 247 3.25 17.15 0.22
C PRO A 247 4.09 16.69 1.42
N THR A 248 3.88 15.45 1.84
CA THR A 248 4.54 14.87 3.02
C THR A 248 6.02 14.55 2.81
N TRP A 249 6.75 14.22 3.88
CA TRP A 249 8.13 13.73 3.81
C TRP A 249 8.16 12.20 3.64
N TRP A 250 9.20 11.71 2.99
CA TRP A 250 9.31 10.31 2.61
C TRP A 250 10.48 9.58 3.27
N HIS A 251 10.21 8.48 3.99
CA HIS A 251 11.25 7.55 4.43
C HIS A 251 11.56 6.53 3.34
N ALA A 252 11.96 7.00 2.15
CA ALA A 252 12.32 6.14 1.01
C ALA A 252 13.71 5.52 1.23
N ARG A 253 13.77 4.26 1.65
CA ARG A 253 15.01 3.53 1.91
C ARG A 253 15.38 2.59 0.78
N ASN A 254 16.65 2.68 0.39
CA ASN A 254 17.29 1.82 -0.60
C ASN A 254 17.10 0.31 -0.38
N TYR A 255 16.91 -0.11 0.87
CA TYR A 255 16.70 -1.51 1.23
C TYR A 255 15.23 -1.96 1.10
N GLY A 256 14.32 -1.15 0.53
CA GLY A 256 12.94 -1.52 0.18
C GLY A 256 11.85 -1.06 1.15
N LEU A 257 12.14 -0.13 2.06
CA LEU A 257 11.10 0.47 2.92
C LEU A 257 10.69 1.77 2.27
N LEU A 258 9.40 1.95 2.03
CA LEU A 258 8.83 3.21 1.54
C LEU A 258 7.74 3.63 2.50
N THR A 259 7.85 4.85 3.04
CA THR A 259 6.81 5.41 3.92
C THR A 259 6.51 6.87 3.59
N ALA A 260 5.22 7.22 3.60
CA ALA A 260 4.75 8.60 3.70
C ALA A 260 4.64 8.96 5.19
N ASN A 261 5.25 10.08 5.60
CA ASN A 261 5.36 10.46 7.01
C ASN A 261 5.15 11.97 7.22
N PRO A 262 3.93 12.40 7.57
CA PRO A 262 3.64 13.81 7.80
C PRO A 262 4.17 14.31 9.16
N PHE A 263 4.63 13.43 10.04
CA PHE A 263 5.03 13.77 11.42
C PHE A 263 6.54 13.95 11.59
N GLY A 264 7.37 13.37 10.73
CA GLY A 264 8.85 13.32 10.89
C GLY A 264 9.64 14.55 10.43
N VAL A 265 9.09 15.75 10.55
CA VAL A 265 9.61 16.98 9.93
C VAL A 265 11.09 17.24 10.24
N ARG A 266 11.44 17.26 11.53
CA ARG A 266 12.81 17.48 12.00
C ARG A 266 13.66 16.24 11.84
N ALA A 267 13.08 15.05 12.02
CA ALA A 267 13.76 13.79 11.77
C ALA A 267 14.25 13.66 10.32
N PHE A 268 13.55 14.29 9.36
CA PHE A 268 13.98 14.43 7.97
C PHE A 268 14.84 15.67 7.68
N ARG A 269 15.30 16.36 8.74
CA ARG A 269 16.23 17.49 8.69
C ARG A 269 15.69 18.72 7.95
N ASP A 270 14.38 18.89 7.92
CA ASP A 270 13.78 20.11 7.39
C ASP A 270 13.93 21.24 8.41
N LYS A 271 14.86 22.16 8.11
CA LYS A 271 15.17 23.31 8.96
C LYS A 271 14.17 24.46 8.81
N ALA A 272 13.26 24.40 7.81
CA ALA A 272 12.27 25.46 7.59
C ALA A 272 11.19 25.44 8.67
N VAL A 273 10.93 24.29 9.29
CA VAL A 273 9.92 24.17 10.35
C VAL A 273 10.55 24.42 11.72
N LYS A 274 9.99 25.42 12.42
CA LYS A 274 10.36 25.78 13.80
C LYS A 274 9.48 25.04 14.81
N GLY A 275 9.96 24.83 16.03
CA GLY A 275 9.22 24.16 17.11
C GLY A 275 9.54 22.68 17.25
N SER A 276 8.70 21.91 17.94
CA SER A 276 8.98 20.50 18.25
C SER A 276 8.85 19.58 17.03
N GLY A 277 7.97 19.92 16.08
CA GLY A 277 7.59 19.06 14.94
C GLY A 277 6.37 18.17 15.23
N ASP A 278 5.98 18.07 16.50
CA ASP A 278 4.85 17.25 16.95
C ASP A 278 3.52 17.77 16.38
N PHE A 279 2.55 16.87 16.29
CA PHE A 279 1.18 17.19 15.93
C PHE A 279 0.25 16.77 17.07
N GLN A 280 -0.54 17.71 17.58
CA GLN A 280 -1.49 17.47 18.66
C GLN A 280 -2.91 17.41 18.10
N LEU A 281 -3.67 16.42 18.57
CA LEU A 281 -5.07 16.21 18.26
C LEU A 281 -5.85 16.18 19.57
N LYS A 282 -6.75 17.13 19.80
CA LYS A 282 -7.55 17.27 21.02
C LYS A 282 -8.87 16.50 20.90
N LYS A 283 -9.47 16.21 22.05
CA LYS A 283 -10.80 15.59 22.11
C LYS A 283 -11.82 16.38 21.32
N GLY A 284 -12.60 15.67 20.51
CA GLY A 284 -13.56 16.25 19.57
C GLY A 284 -12.98 16.58 18.19
N GLU A 285 -11.65 16.62 18.04
CA GLU A 285 -10.98 16.76 16.75
C GLU A 285 -10.77 15.39 16.09
N PHE A 286 -10.62 15.41 14.77
CA PHE A 286 -10.26 14.25 13.97
C PHE A 286 -9.14 14.60 13.00
N LEU A 287 -8.27 13.64 12.74
CA LEU A 287 -7.27 13.70 11.67
C LEU A 287 -7.65 12.69 10.61
N THR A 288 -7.96 13.14 9.41
CA THR A 288 -8.15 12.26 8.25
C THR A 288 -6.89 12.27 7.39
N GLN A 289 -6.34 11.10 7.08
CA GLN A 289 -5.28 10.92 6.10
C GLN A 289 -5.77 9.98 4.99
N ARG A 290 -5.45 10.31 3.74
CA ARG A 290 -5.85 9.62 2.53
C ARG A 290 -4.62 9.30 1.70
N TYR A 291 -4.41 8.03 1.40
CA TYR A 291 -3.30 7.61 0.56
C TYR A 291 -3.78 6.62 -0.49
N LEU A 292 -3.08 6.57 -1.61
CA LEU A 292 -3.31 5.58 -2.65
C LEU A 292 -2.00 4.79 -2.86
N LEU A 293 -2.08 3.47 -2.72
CA LEU A 293 -1.02 2.57 -3.18
C LEU A 293 -1.34 2.14 -4.61
N LEU A 294 -0.47 2.48 -5.55
CA LEU A 294 -0.50 2.03 -6.93
C LEU A 294 0.45 0.86 -7.11
N LEU A 295 -0.09 -0.23 -7.65
CA LEU A 295 0.66 -1.41 -8.09
C LEU A 295 0.40 -1.59 -9.59
N HIS A 296 1.44 -1.57 -10.41
CA HIS A 296 1.30 -1.67 -11.87
C HIS A 296 2.32 -2.63 -12.45
N GLU A 297 1.84 -3.62 -13.19
CA GLU A 297 2.68 -4.49 -14.02
C GLU A 297 2.97 -3.80 -15.35
N GLY A 298 4.20 -3.32 -15.54
CA GLY A 298 4.60 -2.51 -16.68
C GLY A 298 5.74 -1.54 -16.37
N SER A 299 6.03 -0.65 -17.32
CA SER A 299 7.08 0.36 -17.13
C SER A 299 6.65 1.47 -16.17
N PHE A 300 7.63 2.20 -15.64
CA PHE A 300 7.39 3.37 -14.80
C PHE A 300 6.55 4.44 -15.52
N GLU A 301 6.82 4.67 -16.80
CA GLU A 301 6.05 5.60 -17.64
C GLU A 301 4.62 5.09 -17.88
N GLY A 302 4.45 3.79 -18.09
CA GLY A 302 3.14 3.15 -18.29
C GLY A 302 2.24 3.19 -17.06
N ALA A 303 2.84 3.24 -15.86
CA ALA A 303 2.11 3.37 -14.60
C ALA A 303 1.41 4.72 -14.42
N LYS A 304 1.77 5.75 -15.21
CA LYS A 304 1.06 7.05 -15.23
C LYS A 304 0.85 7.63 -13.82
N VAL A 305 1.90 7.60 -13.00
CA VAL A 305 1.82 7.91 -11.56
C VAL A 305 1.33 9.34 -11.29
N GLU A 306 1.82 10.33 -12.03
CA GLU A 306 1.38 11.74 -11.87
C GLU A 306 -0.07 11.96 -12.29
N GLU A 307 -0.51 11.32 -13.37
CA GLU A 307 -1.90 11.36 -13.84
C GLU A 307 -2.82 10.74 -12.79
N THR A 308 -2.42 9.59 -12.24
CA THR A 308 -3.17 8.92 -11.16
C THR A 308 -3.24 9.78 -9.90
N TRP A 309 -2.14 10.44 -9.51
CA TRP A 309 -2.14 11.38 -8.39
C TRP A 309 -3.10 12.55 -8.62
N SER A 310 -3.07 13.13 -9.84
CA SER A 310 -3.94 14.24 -10.22
C SER A 310 -5.42 13.84 -10.14
N SER A 311 -5.79 12.67 -10.66
CA SER A 311 -7.16 12.15 -10.55
C SER A 311 -7.56 11.85 -9.10
N PHE A 312 -6.66 11.23 -8.33
CA PHE A 312 -6.91 10.89 -6.92
C PHE A 312 -7.19 12.13 -6.07
N THR A 313 -6.52 13.25 -6.35
CA THR A 313 -6.71 14.49 -5.57
C THR A 313 -7.79 15.43 -6.10
N ALA A 314 -8.33 15.21 -7.30
CA ALA A 314 -9.33 16.09 -7.91
C ALA A 314 -10.76 15.85 -7.38
N GLY A 315 -11.03 14.68 -6.78
CA GLY A 315 -12.36 14.27 -6.31
C GLY A 315 -12.68 14.62 -4.86
N SER A 316 -11.94 15.54 -4.24
CA SER A 316 -12.04 15.88 -2.81
C SER A 316 -12.66 17.23 -2.53
#